data_AF-A0A1Z8MYW1-F1
#
_entry.id   AF-A0A1Z8MYW1-F1
#
_cell.length_a   1.000
_cell.length_b   1.000
_cell.length_c   1.000
_cell.angle_alpha   90.00
_cell.angle_beta   90.00
_cell.angle_gamma   90.00
#
_symmetry.space_group_name_H-M   'P 1'
#
loop_
_entity.id
_entity.type
_entity.pdbx_description
1 polymer ?
#
loop_
_entity_poly.entity_id
_entity_poly.type
_entity_poly.pdbx_seq_one_letter_code
_entity_poly.pdbx_strand_id
1 'polypeptide(L)'
;METLSLMSDIEIPVYVARAQVASAIDLVVQITRFSEDGSRKVTRVSEAFGLDDQNRYQIQDLYTTRMQGKKEDGMLDVSLERTGHAPTFAAEPLEAGMQNRIQHTTSLWEMKD
;
A
#
# COMPACT_ATOMS: atom_id res chain seq x y z
N MET A 1 17.05 -6.44 -5.00
CA MET A 1 18.14 -5.46 -5.24
C MET A 1 19.22 -5.51 -4.17
N GLU A 2 18.90 -5.73 -2.89
CA GLU A 2 19.89 -5.87 -1.82
C GLU A 2 20.91 -7.00 -2.08
N THR A 3 20.44 -8.18 -2.53
CA THR A 3 21.29 -9.37 -2.80
C THR A 3 22.28 -9.20 -3.95
N LEU A 4 21.99 -8.32 -4.92
CA LEU A 4 22.87 -8.11 -6.07
C LEU A 4 23.98 -7.09 -5.79
N SER A 5 23.82 -6.22 -4.78
CA SER A 5 24.83 -5.23 -4.38
C SER A 5 25.96 -5.82 -3.54
N LEU A 6 25.75 -6.98 -2.92
CA LEU A 6 26.73 -7.65 -2.06
C LEU A 6 27.87 -8.36 -2.83
N MET A 7 27.85 -8.35 -4.16
CA MET A 7 28.82 -9.05 -5.03
C MET A 7 29.72 -8.12 -5.84
N SER A 8 29.69 -6.80 -5.59
CA SER A 8 30.52 -5.79 -6.25
C SER A 8 31.44 -5.10 -5.24
N ASP A 9 32.69 -4.79 -5.62
CA ASP A 9 33.68 -4.06 -4.80
C ASP A 9 33.26 -2.62 -4.42
N ILE A 10 32.05 -2.20 -4.80
CA ILE A 10 31.43 -0.96 -4.36
C ILE A 10 30.42 -1.32 -3.28
N GLU A 11 30.82 -1.24 -2.01
CA GLU A 11 29.91 -1.26 -0.88
C GLU A 11 28.99 -0.04 -0.95
N ILE A 12 27.89 -0.12 -1.69
CA ILE A 12 26.78 0.82 -1.50
C ILE A 12 26.33 0.61 -0.06
N PRO A 13 26.45 1.62 0.82
CA PRO A 13 26.02 1.44 2.20
C PRO A 13 24.55 1.01 2.21
N VAL A 14 24.22 -0.02 2.99
CA VAL A 14 22.87 -0.61 3.02
C VAL A 14 21.78 0.46 3.20
N TYR A 15 22.05 1.53 3.95
CA TYR A 15 21.10 2.63 4.14
C TYR A 15 20.79 3.39 2.83
N VAL A 16 21.76 3.55 1.92
CA VAL A 16 21.56 4.21 0.62
C VAL A 16 20.66 3.36 -0.26
N ALA A 17 20.92 2.06 -0.34
CA ALA A 17 20.08 1.13 -1.10
C ALA A 17 18.64 1.12 -0.56
N ARG A 18 18.46 1.09 0.76
CA ARG A 18 17.14 1.14 1.40
C ARG A 18 16.43 2.47 1.17
N ALA A 19 17.15 3.59 1.22
CA ALA A 19 16.58 4.90 0.93
C ALA A 19 16.10 4.99 -0.52
N GLN A 20 16.86 4.46 -1.49
CA GLN A 20 16.47 4.41 -2.90
C GLN A 20 15.22 3.56 -3.12
N VAL A 21 15.11 2.41 -2.45
CA VAL A 21 13.91 1.57 -2.52
C VAL A 21 12.72 2.28 -1.86
N ALA A 22 12.92 2.88 -0.68
CA ALA A 22 11.86 3.54 0.06
C ALA A 22 11.30 4.77 -0.66
N SER A 23 12.13 5.51 -1.41
CA SER A 23 11.67 6.65 -2.21
C SER A 23 10.97 6.26 -3.52
N ALA A 24 11.07 5.01 -3.95
CA ALA A 24 10.53 4.54 -5.22
C ALA A 24 9.18 3.83 -5.10
N ILE A 25 8.69 3.61 -3.86
CA ILE A 25 7.47 2.85 -3.59
C ILE A 25 6.56 3.72 -2.73
N ASP A 26 5.49 4.23 -3.32
CA ASP A 26 4.47 5.00 -2.59
C ASP A 26 3.36 4.08 -2.05
N LEU A 27 2.98 3.06 -2.82
CA LEU A 27 1.86 2.17 -2.51
C LEU A 27 2.20 0.70 -2.76
N VAL A 28 1.77 -0.15 -1.83
CA VAL A 28 1.85 -1.61 -1.92
C VAL A 28 0.44 -2.19 -1.88
N VAL A 29 0.06 -2.90 -2.95
CA VAL A 29 -1.22 -3.62 -3.03
C VAL A 29 -0.96 -5.12 -2.83
N GLN A 30 -1.39 -5.65 -1.69
CA GLN A 30 -1.24 -7.06 -1.38
C GLN A 30 -2.45 -7.85 -1.86
N ILE A 31 -2.19 -8.91 -2.62
CA ILE A 31 -3.21 -9.83 -3.12
C ILE A 31 -2.93 -11.22 -2.56
N THR A 32 -3.95 -11.85 -1.99
CA THR A 32 -3.86 -13.20 -1.46
C THR A 32 -4.79 -14.13 -2.22
N ARG A 33 -4.32 -15.34 -2.50
CA ARG A 33 -5.17 -16.44 -2.95
C ARG A 33 -5.73 -17.13 -1.70
N PHE A 34 -7.03 -17.12 -1.53
CA PHE A 34 -7.69 -17.86 -0.47
C PHE A 34 -7.73 -19.33 -0.84
N SER A 35 -7.25 -20.19 0.05
CA SER A 35 -7.19 -21.63 -0.19
C SER A 35 -8.57 -22.28 -0.08
N GLU A 36 -9.49 -21.66 0.67
CA GLU A 36 -10.83 -22.19 0.93
C GLU A 36 -11.76 -22.15 -0.30
N ASP A 37 -11.61 -21.14 -1.17
CA ASP A 37 -12.45 -20.96 -2.36
C ASP A 37 -11.64 -20.74 -3.67
N GLY A 38 -10.31 -20.66 -3.57
CA GLY A 38 -9.42 -20.43 -4.71
C GLY A 38 -9.51 -19.02 -5.30
N SER A 39 -10.23 -18.09 -4.69
CA SER A 39 -10.35 -16.72 -5.16
C SER A 39 -9.05 -15.93 -4.89
N ARG A 40 -8.79 -14.89 -5.69
CA ARG A 40 -7.70 -13.94 -5.44
C ARG A 40 -8.31 -12.58 -5.12
N LYS A 41 -7.94 -12.00 -3.98
CA LYS A 41 -8.53 -10.75 -3.53
C LYS A 41 -7.46 -9.86 -2.91
N VAL A 42 -7.62 -8.55 -3.09
CA VAL A 42 -6.77 -7.55 -2.42
C VAL A 42 -7.03 -7.67 -0.94
N THR A 43 -6.01 -7.92 -0.12
CA THR A 43 -6.10 -8.06 1.34
C THR A 43 -5.62 -6.82 2.07
N ARG A 44 -4.71 -6.05 1.45
CA ARG A 44 -4.18 -4.82 2.01
C ARG A 44 -3.81 -3.83 0.91
N VAL A 45 -4.06 -2.57 1.19
CA VAL A 45 -3.46 -1.46 0.45
C VAL A 45 -2.73 -0.61 1.48
N SER A 46 -1.41 -0.57 1.38
CA SER A 46 -0.56 0.13 2.34
C SER A 46 0.24 1.21 1.63
N GLU A 47 0.38 2.36 2.29
CA GLU A 47 1.35 3.39 1.92
C GLU A 47 2.72 3.02 2.49
N ALA A 48 3.76 3.21 1.69
CA ALA A 48 5.14 3.25 2.16
C ALA A 48 5.61 4.71 2.09
N PHE A 49 6.03 5.26 3.24
CA PHE A 49 6.37 6.69 3.35
C PHE A 49 7.79 6.89 3.90
N GLY A 50 8.71 6.06 3.43
CA GLY A 50 10.14 6.21 3.68
C GLY A 50 10.71 5.30 4.77
N LEU A 51 11.77 5.78 5.42
CA LEU A 51 12.48 5.10 6.50
C LEU A 51 12.32 5.88 7.81
N ASP A 52 12.31 5.19 8.95
CA ASP A 52 12.41 5.81 10.28
C ASP A 52 13.86 6.14 10.65
N ASP A 53 14.07 6.78 11.80
CA ASP A 53 15.40 7.15 12.33
C ASP A 53 16.32 5.94 12.54
N GLN A 54 15.76 4.72 12.56
CA GLN A 54 16.47 3.44 12.69
C GLN A 54 16.67 2.75 11.33
N ASN A 55 16.48 3.47 10.22
CA ASN A 55 16.51 3.00 8.84
C ASN A 55 15.46 1.92 8.52
N ARG A 56 14.36 1.77 9.26
CA ARG A 56 13.32 0.76 8.98
C ARG A 56 12.23 1.32 8.07
N TYR A 57 11.72 0.50 7.14
CA TYR A 57 10.63 0.90 6.25
C TYR A 57 9.38 1.23 7.08
N GLN A 58 8.82 2.41 6.85
CA GLN A 58 7.58 2.84 7.45
C GLN A 58 6.43 2.54 6.49
N ILE A 59 5.43 1.81 7.00
CA ILE A 59 4.29 1.36 6.23
C ILE A 59 3.03 1.56 7.05
N GLN A 60 1.97 2.09 6.44
CA GLN A 60 0.67 2.25 7.05
C GLN A 60 -0.43 1.73 6.13
N ASP A 61 -1.42 1.05 6.71
CA ASP A 61 -2.55 0.59 5.95
C ASP A 61 -3.56 1.68 5.70
N LEU A 62 -3.94 1.83 4.44
CA LEU A 62 -5.05 2.65 4.00
C LEU A 62 -6.33 1.80 3.90
N TYR A 63 -6.17 0.53 3.49
CA TYR A 63 -7.25 -0.45 3.44
C TYR A 63 -6.82 -1.82 3.96
N THR A 64 -7.76 -2.52 4.59
CA THR A 64 -7.63 -3.90 5.05
C THR A 64 -8.88 -4.70 4.71
N THR A 65 -8.76 -5.99 4.45
CA THR A 65 -9.93 -6.83 4.23
C THR A 65 -10.59 -7.28 5.52
N ARG A 66 -11.92 -7.21 5.57
CA ARG A 66 -12.74 -7.88 6.57
C ARG A 66 -13.42 -9.09 5.94
N MET A 67 -13.30 -10.23 6.62
CA MET A 67 -13.97 -11.47 6.26
C MET A 67 -15.38 -11.47 6.83
N GLN A 68 -16.38 -11.49 5.95
CA GLN A 68 -17.79 -11.45 6.30
C GLN A 68 -18.42 -12.85 6.35
N GLY A 69 -17.72 -13.86 5.83
CA GLY A 69 -18.13 -15.25 5.85
C GLY A 69 -18.05 -15.89 4.47
N LYS A 70 -19.07 -16.67 4.10
CA LYS A 70 -19.23 -17.27 2.78
C LYS A 70 -20.56 -16.83 2.17
N LYS A 71 -20.55 -16.59 0.87
CA LYS A 71 -21.75 -16.37 0.07
C LYS A 71 -22.50 -17.69 -0.15
N GLU A 72 -23.72 -17.59 -0.67
CA GLU A 72 -24.56 -18.76 -0.98
C GLU A 72 -23.91 -19.73 -1.98
N ASP A 73 -23.06 -19.23 -2.87
CA ASP A 73 -22.29 -20.03 -3.84
C ASP A 73 -21.04 -20.71 -3.24
N GLY A 74 -20.79 -20.53 -1.94
CA GLY A 74 -19.63 -21.08 -1.23
C GLY A 74 -18.35 -20.25 -1.36
N MET A 75 -18.33 -19.17 -2.14
CA MET A 75 -17.19 -18.25 -2.22
C MET A 75 -17.08 -17.41 -0.95
N LEU A 76 -15.86 -17.01 -0.61
CA LEU A 76 -15.61 -16.11 0.51
C LEU A 76 -16.23 -14.74 0.25
N ASP A 77 -16.94 -14.25 1.25
CA ASP A 77 -17.39 -12.87 1.30
C ASP A 77 -16.38 -12.04 2.07
N VAL A 78 -15.74 -11.10 1.38
CA VAL A 78 -14.76 -10.18 1.95
C VAL A 78 -14.97 -8.80 1.38
N SER A 79 -14.93 -7.81 2.26
CA SER A 79 -14.96 -6.39 1.96
C SER A 79 -13.56 -5.82 2.13
N LEU A 80 -13.11 -4.97 1.20
CA LEU A 80 -11.94 -4.13 1.41
C LEU A 80 -12.41 -2.85 2.12
N GLU A 81 -11.98 -2.66 3.36
CA GLU A 81 -12.44 -1.56 4.22
C GLU A 81 -11.32 -0.58 4.50
N ARG A 82 -11.68 0.71 4.65
CA ARG A 82 -10.73 1.73 5.06
C ARG A 82 -10.32 1.55 6.51
N THR A 83 -9.06 1.82 6.79
CA THR A 83 -8.53 1.84 8.16
C THR A 83 -8.81 3.16 8.90
N GLY A 84 -9.13 4.23 8.16
CA GLY A 84 -9.30 5.59 8.67
C GLY A 84 -8.05 6.46 8.54
N HIS A 85 -6.90 5.89 8.18
CA HIS A 85 -5.71 6.68 7.88
C HIS A 85 -5.84 7.40 6.53
N ALA A 86 -5.35 8.63 6.48
CA ALA A 86 -5.12 9.37 5.25
C ALA A 86 -3.66 9.20 4.84
N PRO A 87 -3.36 9.04 3.54
CA PRO A 87 -1.97 8.97 3.10
C PRO A 87 -1.25 10.31 3.29
N THR A 88 0.07 10.28 3.32
CA THR A 88 0.89 11.51 3.42
C THR A 88 0.71 12.44 2.23
N PHE A 89 0.32 11.90 1.07
CA PHE A 89 0.07 12.63 -0.17
C PHE A 89 -1.42 12.94 -0.43
N ALA A 90 -2.26 12.99 0.62
CA ALA A 90 -3.70 13.12 0.48
C ALA A 90 -4.19 14.39 -0.26
N ALA A 91 -3.39 15.46 -0.25
CA ALA A 91 -3.70 16.73 -0.91
C ALA A 91 -3.35 16.75 -2.42
N GLU A 92 -2.41 15.92 -2.86
CA GLU A 92 -1.83 16.00 -4.20
C GLU A 92 -2.87 15.87 -5.35
N PRO A 93 -3.88 14.97 -5.28
CA PRO A 93 -4.86 14.89 -6.36
C PRO A 93 -5.66 16.18 -6.56
N LEU A 94 -5.92 16.93 -5.49
CA LEU A 94 -6.59 18.22 -5.58
C LEU A 94 -5.68 19.26 -6.24
N GLU A 95 -4.43 19.35 -5.79
CA GLU A 95 -3.42 20.27 -6.33
C GLU A 95 -3.15 20.02 -7.80
N ALA A 96 -3.17 18.75 -8.22
CA ALA A 96 -2.99 18.34 -9.61
C ALA A 96 -4.27 18.43 -10.47
N GLY A 97 -5.41 18.88 -9.93
CA GLY A 97 -6.67 18.99 -10.68
C GLY A 97 -7.29 17.64 -11.08
N MET A 98 -7.01 16.58 -10.30
CA MET A 98 -7.43 15.21 -10.56
C MET A 98 -8.70 14.78 -9.81
N GLN A 99 -9.48 15.72 -9.28
CA GLN A 99 -10.68 15.45 -8.47
C GLN A 99 -11.68 14.51 -9.19
N ASN A 100 -11.82 14.69 -10.50
CA ASN A 100 -12.72 13.87 -11.32
C ASN A 100 -12.26 12.41 -11.49
N ARG A 101 -11.02 12.08 -11.14
CA ARG A 101 -10.40 10.75 -11.30
C ARG A 101 -10.42 9.93 -10.01
N ILE A 102 -10.74 10.54 -8.87
CA ILE A 102 -10.66 9.93 -7.53
C ILE A 102 -12.03 9.59 -6.93
N GLN A 103 -13.02 9.28 -7.78
CA GLN A 103 -14.43 9.10 -7.38
C GLN A 103 -14.67 7.92 -6.43
N HIS A 104 -13.93 6.81 -6.59
CA HIS A 104 -14.09 5.63 -5.73
C HIS A 104 -13.27 5.70 -4.43
N THR A 105 -12.38 6.68 -4.34
CA THR A 105 -11.46 6.85 -3.21
C THR A 105 -11.61 8.23 -2.57
N THR A 106 -12.69 8.98 -2.85
CA THR A 106 -12.87 10.37 -2.39
C THR A 106 -12.63 10.55 -0.90
N SER A 107 -13.07 9.58 -0.09
CA SER A 107 -12.88 9.61 1.37
C SER A 107 -11.41 9.58 1.82
N LEU A 108 -10.49 9.17 0.95
CA LEU A 108 -9.05 9.06 1.21
C LEU A 108 -8.31 10.39 1.05
N TRP A 109 -8.89 11.33 0.32
CA TRP A 109 -8.22 12.57 -0.10
C TRP A 109 -8.73 13.76 0.72
N GLU A 110 -7.86 14.73 0.93
CA GLU A 110 -8.25 16.01 1.54
C GLU A 110 -9.04 16.84 0.54
N MET A 111 -10.35 16.59 0.47
CA MET A 111 -11.26 17.37 -0.35
C MET A 111 -11.62 18.65 0.40
N LYS A 112 -11.44 19.82 -0.23
CA LYS A 112 -12.03 21.07 0.28
C LYS A 112 -13.54 21.04 0.04
N ASP A 113 -14.32 21.29 1.08
CA ASP A 113 -15.77 21.51 1.01
C ASP A 113 -16.14 22.72 0.12
#